data_AF-A0A1G3M1R8-F1
#
_entry.id   AF-A0A1G3M1R8-F1
#
_cell.length_a   1.000
_cell.length_b   1.000
_cell.length_c   1.000
_cell.angle_alpha   90.00
_cell.angle_beta   90.00
_cell.angle_gamma   90.00
#
_symmetry.space_group_name_H-M   'P 1'
#
loop_
_entity.id
_entity.type
_entity.pdbx_description
1 polymer ?
#
loop_
_entity_poly.entity_id
_entity_poly.type
_entity_poly.pdbx_seq_one_letter_code
_entity_poly.pdbx_strand_id
1 'polypeptide(L)'
;MAPQIDVEQIKRAAQNATPLTFKTFTLPHETEEYLEEVLIALLAELGNVEIKDQLAYCLRELAVNAKKANTKRAYFHEKNLDLNNPADYALGMKTFKEHTLENIQHYLQMQKEQGLYIKVVFQARERNFAISVRNNVEMTKTEQIRIFDRIARSRAFSSMEEAFSTVLDTSEGAGLGIVILILMLKKIGLDEDAFHIEVENGETVATLAIPFSEVRIQKMDLLTQQIIREVESLPQFPDNIIYLQKLISDPNSELTDIARQISTDPALTADLLKLVNSAQFMLPKRVDNIVEAVKLVGMKGLRNLLYTHGTQKILGTKYDEMRSMWQHAYRTAFYAYNLAKSFRKRKDILDDVYVGGILHDLGQIIIASLRPELLERIKKFCKEKEIPTKLLESFSMGLNHAEVGALVAKKWNFPEQLVAAIRFHHSPLEAPEDYRDVVFSVYLANCIADLERERIVHDQLDSRVLMDFGINEDSQLDRIQGRLAAAFEQQSSRF
;
A
#
# COMPACT_ATOMS: atom_id res chain seq x y z
N MET A 1 -22.11 -2.64 -10.54
CA MET A 1 -21.52 -3.92 -11.01
C MET A 1 -20.39 -3.55 -11.93
N ALA A 2 -19.14 -3.68 -11.45
CA ALA A 2 -17.98 -3.56 -12.30
C ALA A 2 -18.09 -4.58 -13.45
N PRO A 3 -17.71 -4.20 -14.69
CA PRO A 3 -17.73 -5.13 -15.81
C PRO A 3 -16.78 -6.29 -15.50
N GLN A 4 -17.29 -7.53 -15.50
CA GLN A 4 -16.47 -8.71 -15.33
C GLN A 4 -15.51 -8.82 -16.53
N ILE A 5 -14.24 -9.14 -16.27
CA ILE A 5 -13.22 -9.22 -17.31
C ILE A 5 -13.50 -10.41 -18.22
N ASP A 6 -13.66 -10.13 -19.52
CA ASP A 6 -13.69 -11.16 -20.55
C ASP A 6 -12.24 -11.57 -20.90
N VAL A 7 -11.73 -12.55 -20.15
CA VAL A 7 -10.37 -13.08 -20.31
C VAL A 7 -10.16 -13.65 -21.73
N GLU A 8 -11.19 -14.23 -22.35
CA GLU A 8 -11.13 -14.74 -23.73
C GLU A 8 -10.93 -13.59 -24.72
N GLN A 9 -11.68 -12.49 -24.56
CA GLN A 9 -11.52 -11.30 -25.38
C GLN A 9 -10.12 -10.69 -25.23
N ILE A 10 -9.60 -10.62 -24.01
CA ILE A 10 -8.25 -10.09 -23.74
C ILE A 10 -7.18 -10.94 -24.42
N LYS A 11 -7.26 -12.27 -24.29
CA LYS A 11 -6.32 -13.18 -24.95
C LYS A 11 -6.34 -13.05 -26.46
N ARG A 12 -7.54 -12.99 -27.05
CA ARG A 12 -7.70 -12.78 -28.50
C ARG A 12 -7.13 -11.43 -28.93
N ALA A 13 -7.29 -10.38 -28.13
CA ALA A 13 -6.75 -9.07 -28.44
C ALA A 13 -5.21 -9.06 -28.40
N ALA A 14 -4.61 -9.72 -27.39
CA ALA A 14 -3.15 -9.89 -27.31
C ALA A 14 -2.59 -10.68 -28.50
N GLN A 15 -3.22 -11.79 -28.87
CA GLN A 15 -2.78 -12.67 -29.96
C GLN A 15 -2.95 -12.04 -31.35
N ASN A 16 -4.03 -11.28 -31.57
CA ASN A 16 -4.36 -10.69 -32.87
C ASN A 16 -3.86 -9.23 -33.04
N ALA A 17 -3.13 -8.70 -32.06
CA ALA A 17 -2.68 -7.30 -32.03
C ALA A 17 -3.83 -6.26 -32.13
N THR A 18 -5.03 -6.64 -31.70
CA THR A 18 -6.20 -5.78 -31.70
C THR A 18 -6.14 -4.84 -30.50
N PRO A 19 -6.27 -3.51 -30.69
CA PRO A 19 -6.26 -2.57 -29.58
C PRO A 19 -7.50 -2.74 -28.70
N LEU A 20 -7.30 -2.87 -27.39
CA LEU A 20 -8.37 -2.79 -26.39
C LEU A 20 -8.52 -1.34 -25.95
N THR A 21 -9.70 -0.76 -26.13
CA THR A 21 -9.97 0.66 -25.83
C THR A 21 -11.06 0.79 -24.78
N PHE A 22 -10.75 1.52 -23.71
CA PHE A 22 -11.64 1.78 -22.58
C PHE A 22 -11.87 3.27 -22.47
N LYS A 23 -13.08 3.73 -22.80
CA LYS A 23 -13.48 5.13 -22.69
C LYS A 23 -14.15 5.37 -21.35
N THR A 24 -13.70 6.38 -20.61
CA THR A 24 -14.36 6.79 -19.37
C THR A 24 -14.40 8.31 -19.19
N PHE A 25 -15.49 8.81 -18.61
CA PHE A 25 -15.68 10.22 -18.24
C PHE A 25 -15.22 10.51 -16.81
N THR A 26 -15.12 9.47 -16.01
CA THR A 26 -14.75 9.51 -14.60
C THR A 26 -13.73 8.41 -14.34
N LEU A 27 -12.84 8.60 -13.39
CA LEU A 27 -11.92 7.55 -12.99
C LEU A 27 -12.23 7.16 -11.54
N PRO A 28 -13.39 6.52 -11.27
CA PRO A 28 -13.62 5.91 -9.97
C PRO A 28 -12.68 4.72 -9.83
N HIS A 29 -12.45 4.29 -8.60
CA HIS A 29 -11.40 3.32 -8.36
C HIS A 29 -11.76 1.93 -8.92
N GLU A 30 -13.04 1.54 -8.97
CA GLU A 30 -13.50 0.35 -9.74
C GLU A 30 -13.00 0.36 -11.21
N THR A 31 -12.94 1.54 -11.84
CA THR A 31 -12.42 1.66 -13.21
C THR A 31 -10.90 1.57 -13.25
N GLU A 32 -10.20 2.07 -12.22
CA GLU A 32 -8.75 1.90 -12.10
C GLU A 32 -8.38 0.43 -11.91
N GLU A 33 -9.05 -0.29 -11.00
CA GLU A 33 -8.85 -1.73 -10.78
C GLU A 33 -9.14 -2.52 -12.04
N TYR A 34 -10.26 -2.25 -12.71
CA TYR A 34 -10.60 -2.94 -13.94
C TYR A 34 -9.52 -2.76 -15.02
N LEU A 35 -9.00 -1.54 -15.18
CA LEU A 35 -7.91 -1.27 -16.13
C LEU A 35 -6.60 -1.97 -15.72
N GLU A 36 -6.31 -2.06 -14.42
CA GLU A 36 -5.15 -2.76 -13.87
C GLU A 36 -5.27 -4.27 -14.04
N GLU A 37 -6.43 -4.86 -13.77
CA GLU A 37 -6.68 -6.28 -14.00
C GLU A 37 -6.61 -6.64 -15.49
N VAL A 38 -7.11 -5.77 -16.39
CA VAL A 38 -6.94 -5.93 -17.84
C VAL A 38 -5.45 -5.90 -18.21
N LEU A 39 -4.69 -4.96 -17.65
CA LEU A 39 -3.24 -4.87 -17.84
C LEU A 39 -2.54 -6.15 -17.38
N ILE A 40 -2.85 -6.64 -16.17
CA ILE A 40 -2.26 -7.87 -15.61
C ILE A 40 -2.59 -9.07 -16.49
N ALA A 41 -3.84 -9.21 -16.94
CA ALA A 41 -4.26 -10.30 -17.82
C ALA A 41 -3.52 -10.27 -19.17
N LEU A 42 -3.34 -9.07 -19.76
CA LEU A 42 -2.54 -8.90 -20.98
C LEU A 42 -1.09 -9.29 -20.77
N LEU A 43 -0.47 -8.79 -19.69
CA LEU A 43 0.92 -9.12 -19.36
C LEU A 43 1.11 -10.62 -19.10
N ALA A 44 0.11 -11.29 -18.51
CA ALA A 44 0.14 -12.73 -18.29
C ALA A 44 0.17 -13.51 -19.59
N GLU A 45 -0.71 -13.15 -20.54
CA GLU A 45 -0.75 -13.76 -21.86
C GLU A 45 0.54 -13.48 -22.66
N LEU A 46 1.13 -12.29 -22.47
CA LEU A 46 2.39 -11.89 -23.11
C LEU A 46 3.63 -12.45 -22.40
N GLY A 47 3.48 -13.21 -21.31
CA GLY A 47 4.60 -13.79 -20.54
C GLY A 47 5.45 -12.79 -19.77
N ASN A 48 4.90 -11.62 -19.44
CA ASN A 48 5.59 -10.49 -18.80
C ASN A 48 4.87 -10.00 -17.52
N VAL A 49 4.26 -10.90 -16.74
CA VAL A 49 3.57 -10.55 -15.47
C VAL A 49 4.47 -9.89 -14.44
N GLU A 50 5.77 -10.16 -14.50
CA GLU A 50 6.73 -9.69 -13.50
C GLU A 50 6.91 -8.15 -13.48
N ILE A 51 6.48 -7.44 -14.54
CA ILE A 51 6.52 -5.98 -14.62
C ILE A 51 5.17 -5.30 -14.32
N LYS A 52 4.19 -6.07 -13.80
CA LYS A 52 2.82 -5.58 -13.57
C LYS A 52 2.76 -4.36 -12.65
N ASP A 53 3.52 -4.35 -11.56
CA ASP A 53 3.41 -3.31 -10.53
C ASP A 53 3.93 -1.97 -11.05
N GLN A 54 5.03 -1.98 -11.80
CA GLN A 54 5.62 -0.77 -12.38
C GLN A 54 4.67 -0.19 -13.44
N LEU A 55 4.13 -1.03 -14.32
CA LEU A 55 3.21 -0.58 -15.37
C LEU A 55 1.84 -0.16 -14.80
N ALA A 56 1.34 -0.82 -13.76
CA ALA A 56 0.10 -0.44 -13.08
C ALA A 56 0.23 0.95 -12.43
N TYR A 57 1.36 1.22 -11.76
CA TYR A 57 1.65 2.57 -11.25
C TYR A 57 1.66 3.61 -12.38
N CYS A 58 2.39 3.35 -13.46
CA CYS A 58 2.49 4.29 -14.58
C CYS A 58 1.13 4.54 -15.22
N LEU A 59 0.33 3.50 -15.44
CA LEU A 59 -1.04 3.59 -15.95
C LEU A 59 -1.91 4.48 -15.06
N ARG A 60 -1.90 4.24 -13.74
CA ARG A 60 -2.69 5.02 -12.77
C ARG A 60 -2.28 6.48 -12.78
N GLU A 61 -0.98 6.76 -12.75
CA GLU A 61 -0.45 8.12 -12.77
C GLU A 61 -0.85 8.88 -14.04
N LEU A 62 -0.79 8.22 -15.22
CA LEU A 62 -1.23 8.82 -16.48
C LEU A 62 -2.73 9.07 -16.52
N ALA A 63 -3.55 8.09 -16.10
CA ALA A 63 -5.00 8.19 -16.07
C ALA A 63 -5.48 9.30 -15.12
N VAL A 64 -4.90 9.37 -13.92
CA VAL A 64 -5.20 10.42 -12.93
C VAL A 64 -4.82 11.80 -13.45
N ASN A 65 -3.65 11.94 -14.10
CA ASN A 65 -3.23 13.22 -14.67
C ASN A 65 -4.13 13.67 -15.82
N ALA A 66 -4.54 12.75 -16.70
CA ALA A 66 -5.50 13.04 -17.75
C ALA A 66 -6.86 13.49 -17.17
N LYS A 67 -7.37 12.79 -16.15
CA LYS A 67 -8.60 13.19 -15.45
C LYS A 67 -8.47 14.55 -14.77
N LYS A 68 -7.35 14.83 -14.09
CA LYS A 68 -7.08 16.14 -13.46
C LYS A 68 -7.10 17.26 -14.50
N ALA A 69 -6.59 17.00 -15.69
CA ALA A 69 -6.63 17.95 -16.79
C ALA A 69 -8.08 18.28 -17.21
N ASN A 70 -8.99 17.30 -17.21
CA ASN A 70 -10.42 17.53 -17.49
C ASN A 70 -11.11 18.31 -16.38
N THR A 71 -10.82 17.98 -15.12
CA THR A 71 -11.30 18.74 -13.96
C THR A 71 -10.83 20.20 -14.01
N LYS A 72 -9.59 20.45 -14.44
CA LYS A 72 -9.07 21.82 -14.64
C LYS A 72 -9.88 22.59 -15.69
N ARG A 73 -10.24 21.96 -16.80
CA ARG A 73 -11.04 22.61 -17.85
C ARG A 73 -12.45 22.95 -17.37
N ALA A 74 -13.11 22.01 -16.69
CA ALA A 74 -14.42 22.26 -16.09
C ALA A 74 -14.38 23.39 -15.05
N TYR A 75 -13.35 23.42 -14.20
CA TYR A 75 -13.16 24.47 -13.19
C TYR A 75 -12.94 25.85 -13.80
N PHE A 76 -12.03 25.95 -14.78
CA PHE A 76 -11.72 27.23 -15.44
C PHE A 76 -12.92 27.76 -16.21
N HIS A 77 -13.68 26.87 -16.85
CA HIS A 77 -14.95 27.21 -17.50
C HIS A 77 -15.96 27.77 -16.49
N GLU A 78 -16.13 27.13 -15.33
CA GLU A 78 -17.04 27.62 -14.28
C GLU A 78 -16.63 29.01 -13.75
N LYS A 79 -15.33 29.24 -13.58
CA LYS A 79 -14.78 30.50 -13.07
C LYS A 79 -14.70 31.60 -14.13
N ASN A 80 -15.07 31.32 -15.38
CA ASN A 80 -14.89 32.22 -16.53
C ASN A 80 -13.44 32.71 -16.67
N LEU A 81 -12.47 31.79 -16.49
CA LEU A 81 -11.04 32.05 -16.62
C LEU A 81 -10.48 31.40 -17.88
N ASP A 82 -9.57 32.07 -18.58
CA ASP A 82 -8.88 31.50 -19.74
C ASP A 82 -7.64 30.71 -19.31
N LEU A 83 -7.65 29.40 -19.59
CA LEU A 83 -6.56 28.48 -19.25
C LEU A 83 -5.27 28.77 -20.05
N ASN A 84 -5.38 29.45 -21.19
CA ASN A 84 -4.24 29.87 -22.02
C ASN A 84 -3.67 31.23 -21.60
N ASN A 85 -4.37 31.99 -20.76
CA ASN A 85 -3.88 33.25 -20.23
C ASN A 85 -3.08 33.01 -18.94
N PRO A 86 -1.78 33.39 -18.88
CA PRO A 86 -0.95 33.14 -17.70
C PRO A 86 -1.47 33.77 -16.39
N ALA A 87 -2.12 34.92 -16.46
CA ALA A 87 -2.64 35.61 -15.28
C ALA A 87 -3.88 34.90 -14.72
N ASP A 88 -4.82 34.53 -15.60
CA ASP A 88 -6.01 33.75 -15.25
C ASP A 88 -5.63 32.36 -14.75
N TYR A 89 -4.63 31.73 -15.38
CA TYR A 89 -4.07 30.46 -14.93
C TYR A 89 -3.53 30.56 -13.50
N ALA A 90 -2.70 31.56 -13.22
CA ALA A 90 -2.15 31.77 -11.88
C ALA A 90 -3.26 32.05 -10.85
N LEU A 91 -4.29 32.80 -11.22
CA LEU A 91 -5.43 33.10 -10.36
C LEU A 91 -6.26 31.86 -10.05
N GLY A 92 -6.68 31.12 -11.08
CA GLY A 92 -7.50 29.91 -10.93
C GLY A 92 -6.77 28.82 -10.16
N MET A 93 -5.45 28.69 -10.33
CA MET A 93 -4.68 27.67 -9.63
C MET A 93 -4.53 27.89 -8.12
N LYS A 94 -4.76 29.11 -7.60
CA LYS A 94 -4.68 29.37 -6.16
C LYS A 94 -5.73 28.61 -5.35
N THR A 95 -6.95 28.51 -5.86
CA THR A 95 -8.10 27.90 -5.16
C THR A 95 -8.59 26.61 -5.81
N PHE A 96 -7.99 26.20 -6.95
CA PHE A 96 -8.35 24.97 -7.67
C PHE A 96 -8.39 23.73 -6.77
N LYS A 97 -7.34 23.48 -5.99
CA LYS A 97 -7.20 22.25 -5.18
C LYS A 97 -8.30 22.17 -4.10
N GLU A 98 -8.47 23.24 -3.33
CA GLU A 98 -9.47 23.35 -2.26
C GLU A 98 -10.89 23.16 -2.82
N HIS A 99 -11.26 23.97 -3.82
CA HIS A 99 -12.62 23.96 -4.35
C HIS A 99 -13.00 22.64 -5.04
N THR A 100 -12.06 22.02 -5.76
CA THR A 100 -12.36 20.78 -6.49
C THR A 100 -12.42 19.55 -5.60
N LEU A 101 -11.73 19.57 -4.45
CA LEU A 101 -11.81 18.50 -3.44
C LEU A 101 -13.08 18.60 -2.60
N GLU A 102 -13.54 19.80 -2.28
CA GLU A 102 -14.81 19.99 -1.58
C GLU A 102 -16.03 19.65 -2.46
N ASN A 103 -15.90 19.78 -3.78
CA ASN A 103 -17.01 19.68 -4.73
C ASN A 103 -16.79 18.61 -5.82
N ILE A 104 -16.28 17.43 -5.44
CA ILE A 104 -15.90 16.37 -6.38
C ILE A 104 -17.05 15.99 -7.33
N GLN A 105 -18.24 15.70 -6.79
CA GLN A 105 -19.39 15.24 -7.60
C GLN A 105 -19.85 16.29 -8.60
N HIS A 106 -19.84 17.57 -8.20
CA HIS A 106 -20.18 18.69 -9.06
C HIS A 106 -19.27 18.76 -10.28
N TYR A 107 -17.95 18.76 -10.07
CA TYR A 107 -17.00 18.83 -11.20
C TYR A 107 -16.99 17.56 -12.06
N LEU A 108 -17.32 16.39 -11.52
CA LEU A 108 -17.51 15.17 -12.32
C LEU A 108 -18.74 15.28 -13.22
N GLN A 109 -19.83 15.84 -12.72
CA GLN A 109 -21.04 16.08 -13.49
C GLN A 109 -20.79 17.12 -14.61
N MET A 110 -20.12 18.23 -14.30
CA MET A 110 -19.72 19.23 -15.31
C MET A 110 -18.84 18.63 -16.41
N GLN A 111 -17.90 17.76 -16.07
CA GLN A 111 -17.06 17.07 -17.06
C GLN A 111 -17.91 16.23 -18.03
N LYS A 112 -18.92 15.50 -17.52
CA LYS A 112 -19.85 14.73 -18.35
C LYS A 112 -20.67 15.63 -19.27
N GLU A 113 -21.20 16.73 -18.75
CA GLU A 113 -22.00 17.70 -19.51
C GLU A 113 -21.20 18.38 -20.62
N GLN A 114 -19.93 18.66 -20.36
CA GLN A 114 -18.99 19.21 -21.35
C GLN A 114 -18.40 18.15 -22.29
N GLY A 115 -18.78 16.88 -22.13
CA GLY A 115 -18.29 15.77 -22.96
C GLY A 115 -16.79 15.49 -22.79
N LEU A 116 -16.21 15.80 -21.62
CA LEU A 116 -14.81 15.57 -21.30
C LEU A 116 -14.57 14.10 -20.89
N TYR A 117 -13.65 13.41 -21.55
CA TYR A 117 -13.38 11.99 -21.32
C TYR A 117 -11.91 11.64 -21.57
N ILE A 118 -11.51 10.50 -21.02
CA ILE A 118 -10.24 9.84 -21.33
C ILE A 118 -10.50 8.49 -21.99
N LYS A 119 -9.57 8.02 -22.81
CA LYS A 119 -9.54 6.66 -23.36
C LYS A 119 -8.22 6.02 -22.95
N VAL A 120 -8.27 4.86 -22.32
CA VAL A 120 -7.10 4.01 -22.10
C VAL A 120 -7.07 2.97 -23.20
N VAL A 121 -5.96 2.88 -23.92
CA VAL A 121 -5.77 1.96 -25.03
C VAL A 121 -4.60 1.04 -24.71
N PHE A 122 -4.85 -0.26 -24.73
CA PHE A 122 -3.81 -1.27 -24.65
C PHE A 122 -3.61 -1.90 -26.03
N GLN A 123 -2.37 -1.97 -26.49
CA GLN A 123 -2.07 -2.58 -27.78
C GLN A 123 -0.79 -3.42 -27.69
N ALA A 124 -0.93 -4.72 -27.92
CA ALA A 124 0.20 -5.63 -28.12
C ALA A 124 0.53 -5.73 -29.62
N ARG A 125 1.81 -5.76 -29.98
CA ARG A 125 2.31 -6.01 -31.34
C ARG A 125 3.59 -6.82 -31.27
N GLU A 126 3.51 -8.12 -31.53
CA GLU A 126 4.64 -9.08 -31.51
C GLU A 126 5.58 -8.95 -30.28
N ARG A 127 6.57 -8.05 -30.35
CA ARG A 127 7.58 -7.82 -29.30
C ARG A 127 7.39 -6.52 -28.52
N ASN A 128 6.37 -5.74 -28.85
CA ASN A 128 6.08 -4.44 -28.26
C ASN A 128 4.70 -4.45 -27.60
N PHE A 129 4.58 -3.74 -26.51
CA PHE A 129 3.31 -3.46 -25.86
C PHE A 129 3.20 -1.95 -25.63
N ALA A 130 2.01 -1.39 -25.86
CA ALA A 130 1.76 0.02 -25.69
C ALA A 130 0.56 0.24 -24.78
N ILE A 131 0.70 1.18 -23.85
CA ILE A 131 -0.39 1.71 -23.02
C ILE A 131 -0.52 3.19 -23.36
N SER A 132 -1.65 3.59 -23.94
CA SER A 132 -1.92 4.99 -24.27
C SER A 132 -3.10 5.52 -23.48
N VAL A 133 -2.90 6.61 -22.75
CA VAL A 133 -3.97 7.40 -22.12
C VAL A 133 -4.22 8.62 -23.01
N ARG A 134 -5.32 8.59 -23.74
CA ARG A 134 -5.79 9.67 -24.61
C ARG A 134 -6.78 10.53 -23.85
N ASN A 135 -6.56 11.82 -23.78
CA ASN A 135 -7.49 12.78 -23.22
C ASN A 135 -8.08 13.62 -24.36
N ASN A 136 -9.41 13.79 -24.39
CA ASN A 136 -10.11 14.43 -25.53
C ASN A 136 -9.93 15.96 -25.62
N VAL A 137 -8.89 16.47 -24.99
CA VAL A 137 -8.58 17.87 -24.88
C VAL A 137 -7.10 18.10 -25.12
N GLU A 138 -6.77 19.21 -25.79
CA GLU A 138 -5.40 19.58 -26.09
C GLU A 138 -4.69 20.13 -24.86
N MET A 139 -3.46 19.67 -24.64
CA MET A 139 -2.56 20.19 -23.63
C MET A 139 -2.16 21.62 -23.99
N THR A 140 -2.10 22.51 -23.00
CA THR A 140 -1.64 23.89 -23.24
C THR A 140 -0.12 23.96 -23.37
N LYS A 141 0.40 25.03 -23.98
CA LYS A 141 1.86 25.28 -24.07
C LYS A 141 2.55 25.27 -22.71
N THR A 142 1.89 25.84 -21.68
CA THR A 142 2.41 25.86 -20.31
C THR A 142 2.49 24.46 -19.72
N GLU A 143 1.48 23.62 -19.96
CA GLU A 143 1.50 22.22 -19.55
C GLU A 143 2.60 21.45 -20.28
N GLN A 144 2.77 21.67 -21.58
CA GLN A 144 3.79 21.02 -22.40
C GLN A 144 5.22 21.33 -21.92
N ILE A 145 5.54 22.61 -21.68
CA ILE A 145 6.85 23.04 -21.15
C ILE A 145 7.11 22.36 -19.80
N ARG A 146 6.13 22.37 -18.89
CA ARG A 146 6.27 21.75 -17.56
C ARG A 146 6.52 20.26 -17.63
N ILE A 147 5.89 19.55 -18.58
CA ILE A 147 6.11 18.13 -18.76
C ILE A 147 7.52 17.87 -19.32
N PHE A 148 7.94 18.61 -20.35
CA PHE A 148 9.29 18.49 -20.91
C PHE A 148 10.38 18.73 -19.86
N ASP A 149 10.24 19.76 -19.04
CA ASP A 149 11.19 20.05 -17.95
C ASP A 149 11.25 18.93 -16.91
N ARG A 150 10.13 18.23 -16.65
CA ARG A 150 10.09 17.08 -15.73
C ARG A 150 10.77 15.85 -16.32
N ILE A 151 10.51 15.56 -17.59
CA ILE A 151 11.18 14.48 -18.32
C ILE A 151 12.70 14.75 -18.35
N ALA A 152 13.11 15.95 -18.72
CA ALA A 152 14.53 16.34 -18.77
C ALA A 152 15.21 16.21 -17.40
N ARG A 153 14.56 16.65 -16.31
CA ARG A 153 15.10 16.50 -14.95
C ARG A 153 15.23 15.04 -14.52
N SER A 154 14.32 14.17 -14.94
CA SER A 154 14.38 12.74 -14.59
C SER A 154 15.63 12.03 -15.13
N ARG A 155 16.26 12.57 -16.17
CA ARG A 155 17.53 12.06 -16.74
C ARG A 155 18.68 12.17 -15.74
N ALA A 156 18.67 13.20 -14.91
CA ALA A 156 19.69 13.43 -13.90
C ALA A 156 19.59 12.44 -12.72
N PHE A 157 18.47 11.70 -12.61
CA PHE A 157 18.24 10.80 -11.50
C PHE A 157 18.46 9.34 -11.91
N SER A 158 19.37 8.69 -11.19
CA SER A 158 19.64 7.26 -11.30
C SER A 158 18.78 6.43 -10.33
N SER A 159 18.24 7.05 -9.29
CA SER A 159 17.44 6.40 -8.26
C SER A 159 16.32 7.32 -7.73
N MET A 160 15.33 6.72 -7.06
CA MET A 160 14.31 7.49 -6.34
C MET A 160 14.94 8.39 -5.28
N GLU A 161 15.93 7.91 -4.52
CA GLU A 161 16.59 8.71 -3.48
C GLU A 161 17.21 10.01 -4.02
N GLU A 162 17.88 9.94 -5.17
CA GLU A 162 18.49 11.09 -5.85
C GLU A 162 17.44 12.08 -6.41
N ALA A 163 16.36 11.53 -6.96
CA ALA A 163 15.23 12.33 -7.42
C ALA A 163 14.57 13.08 -6.26
N PHE A 164 14.39 12.42 -5.12
CA PHE A 164 13.82 13.05 -3.94
C PHE A 164 14.76 14.09 -3.33
N SER A 165 16.06 13.81 -3.21
CA SER A 165 17.04 14.74 -2.60
C SER A 165 17.16 16.05 -3.37
N THR A 166 17.07 16.01 -4.70
CA THR A 166 17.23 17.19 -5.55
C THR A 166 15.91 17.97 -5.75
N VAL A 167 14.78 17.28 -5.83
CA VAL A 167 13.46 17.92 -6.00
C VAL A 167 13.00 18.63 -4.72
N LEU A 168 13.46 18.15 -3.56
CA LEU A 168 13.25 18.74 -2.23
C LEU A 168 13.69 20.21 -2.09
N ASP A 169 14.65 20.69 -2.90
CA ASP A 169 15.18 22.06 -2.83
C ASP A 169 14.42 23.08 -3.70
N THR A 170 13.45 22.64 -4.52
CA THR A 170 12.75 23.54 -5.45
C THR A 170 11.35 23.92 -4.94
N SER A 171 11.07 25.23 -4.92
CA SER A 171 9.85 25.83 -4.35
C SER A 171 8.57 25.58 -5.16
N GLU A 172 8.63 24.94 -6.32
CA GLU A 172 7.44 24.68 -7.13
C GLU A 172 6.76 23.34 -6.80
N GLY A 173 5.43 23.29 -6.90
CA GLY A 173 4.58 22.20 -6.42
C GLY A 173 4.78 20.87 -7.16
N ALA A 174 4.67 19.79 -6.39
CA ALA A 174 4.56 18.37 -6.76
C ALA A 174 4.50 18.07 -8.28
N GLY A 175 5.68 17.83 -8.85
CA GLY A 175 5.87 17.40 -10.24
C GLY A 175 6.52 16.02 -10.36
N LEU A 176 6.53 15.26 -9.27
CA LEU A 176 7.21 13.97 -9.16
C LEU A 176 6.52 12.87 -9.97
N GLY A 177 5.23 12.98 -10.30
CA GLY A 177 4.50 11.92 -10.99
C GLY A 177 5.19 11.39 -12.24
N ILE A 178 5.60 12.29 -13.15
CA ILE A 178 6.34 11.92 -14.37
C ILE A 178 7.75 11.43 -14.04
N VAL A 179 8.40 12.02 -13.04
CA VAL A 179 9.75 11.60 -12.61
C VAL A 179 9.72 10.17 -12.04
N ILE A 180 8.76 9.87 -11.17
CA ILE A 180 8.56 8.54 -10.58
C ILE A 180 8.15 7.55 -11.66
N LEU A 181 7.25 7.93 -12.57
CA LEU A 181 6.89 7.13 -13.74
C LEU A 181 8.15 6.72 -14.54
N ILE A 182 9.03 7.67 -14.85
CA ILE A 182 10.28 7.37 -15.57
C ILE A 182 11.22 6.48 -14.72
N LEU A 183 11.27 6.69 -13.41
CA LEU A 183 12.04 5.82 -12.52
C LEU A 183 11.47 4.39 -12.44
N MET A 184 10.14 4.22 -12.54
CA MET A 184 9.50 2.91 -12.62
C MET A 184 9.83 2.22 -13.95
N LEU A 185 9.90 2.97 -15.06
CA LEU A 185 10.39 2.45 -16.34
C LEU A 185 11.87 2.02 -16.25
N LYS A 186 12.72 2.82 -15.61
CA LYS A 186 14.13 2.49 -15.35
C LYS A 186 14.30 1.20 -14.55
N LYS A 187 13.39 0.90 -13.60
CA LYS A 187 13.41 -0.37 -12.84
C LYS A 187 13.21 -1.62 -13.71
N ILE A 188 12.48 -1.49 -14.81
CA ILE A 188 12.25 -2.58 -15.77
C ILE A 188 13.21 -2.49 -16.96
N GLY A 189 14.26 -1.67 -16.87
CA GLY A 189 15.33 -1.57 -17.86
C GLY A 189 15.03 -0.62 -19.02
N LEU A 190 13.92 0.12 -18.96
CA LEU A 190 13.52 1.11 -19.98
C LEU A 190 13.97 2.51 -19.57
N ASP A 191 14.27 3.38 -20.53
CA ASP A 191 14.60 4.78 -20.27
C ASP A 191 13.40 5.70 -20.50
N GLU A 192 13.63 7.01 -20.47
CA GLU A 192 12.58 7.99 -20.72
C GLU A 192 11.98 7.92 -22.13
N ASP A 193 12.65 7.33 -23.13
CA ASP A 193 12.12 7.25 -24.50
C ASP A 193 10.93 6.27 -24.58
N ALA A 194 10.81 5.37 -23.59
CA ALA A 194 9.62 4.55 -23.40
C ALA A 194 8.38 5.35 -22.99
N PHE A 195 8.51 6.63 -22.60
CA PHE A 195 7.38 7.51 -22.31
C PHE A 195 7.36 8.74 -23.22
N HIS A 196 6.27 8.92 -23.97
CA HIS A 196 6.06 10.11 -24.77
C HIS A 196 4.67 10.69 -24.55
N ILE A 197 4.56 12.00 -24.74
CA ILE A 197 3.28 12.70 -24.73
C ILE A 197 3.22 13.69 -25.88
N GLU A 198 2.11 13.66 -26.62
CA GLU A 198 1.92 14.47 -27.81
C GLU A 198 0.47 14.93 -27.95
N VAL A 199 0.22 15.82 -28.91
CA VAL A 199 -1.14 16.22 -29.31
C VAL A 199 -1.42 15.61 -30.67
N GLU A 200 -2.41 14.72 -30.73
CA GLU A 200 -2.83 14.01 -31.95
C GLU A 200 -4.31 14.31 -32.20
N ASN A 201 -4.65 14.93 -33.34
CA ASN A 201 -6.04 15.22 -33.73
C ASN A 201 -6.86 15.96 -32.66
N GLY A 202 -6.23 16.88 -31.92
CA GLY A 202 -6.88 17.63 -30.84
C GLY A 202 -7.01 16.89 -29.51
N GLU A 203 -6.49 15.67 -29.42
CA GLU A 203 -6.40 14.89 -28.18
C GLU A 203 -4.97 14.97 -27.63
N THR A 204 -4.82 15.03 -26.30
CA THR A 204 -3.52 14.79 -25.66
C THR A 204 -3.32 13.29 -25.50
N VAL A 205 -2.25 12.73 -26.04
CA VAL A 205 -1.97 11.29 -26.01
C VAL A 205 -0.67 11.06 -25.24
N ALA A 206 -0.78 10.43 -24.07
CA ALA A 206 0.36 9.99 -23.27
C ALA A 206 0.54 8.48 -23.47
N THR A 207 1.70 8.04 -23.95
CA THR A 207 1.95 6.64 -24.31
C THR A 207 3.18 6.11 -23.60
N LEU A 208 3.03 4.91 -23.05
CA LEU A 208 4.11 4.04 -22.60
C LEU A 208 4.36 3.00 -23.69
N ALA A 209 5.54 3.04 -24.31
CA ALA A 209 5.99 2.05 -25.28
C ALA A 209 6.94 1.08 -24.59
N ILE A 210 6.57 -0.20 -24.54
CA ILE A 210 7.25 -1.26 -23.82
C ILE A 210 7.80 -2.27 -24.83
N PRO A 211 9.04 -2.08 -25.32
CA PRO A 211 9.73 -3.09 -26.11
C PRO A 211 10.18 -4.23 -25.20
N PHE A 212 9.49 -5.37 -25.24
CA PHE A 212 9.79 -6.52 -24.37
C PHE A 212 11.20 -7.08 -24.55
N SER A 213 11.84 -6.85 -25.71
CA SER A 213 13.25 -7.23 -25.93
C SER A 213 14.25 -6.40 -25.10
N GLU A 214 13.85 -5.20 -24.67
CA GLU A 214 14.68 -4.29 -23.87
C GLU A 214 14.33 -4.35 -22.39
N VAL A 215 13.14 -4.88 -22.05
CA VAL A 215 12.74 -5.12 -20.67
C VAL A 215 13.77 -6.02 -19.98
N ARG A 216 14.45 -5.43 -19.00
CA ARG A 216 15.37 -6.10 -18.10
C ARG A 216 14.89 -5.76 -16.72
N ILE A 217 14.15 -6.69 -16.11
CA ILE A 217 13.82 -6.57 -14.69
C ILE A 217 15.15 -6.50 -13.97
N GLN A 218 15.44 -5.33 -13.41
CA GLN A 218 16.62 -5.20 -12.57
C GLN A 218 16.42 -6.17 -11.40
N LYS A 219 17.13 -7.30 -11.42
CA LYS A 219 17.16 -8.26 -10.32
C LYS A 219 17.49 -7.49 -9.06
N MET A 220 16.54 -7.43 -8.12
CA MET A 220 16.60 -6.74 -6.83
C MET A 220 17.32 -5.39 -6.90
N ASP A 221 16.57 -4.29 -6.84
CA ASP A 221 17.11 -2.92 -6.72
C ASP A 221 18.35 -2.91 -5.82
N LEU A 222 19.41 -2.21 -6.22
CA LEU A 222 20.64 -2.07 -5.42
C LEU A 222 20.29 -1.68 -3.97
N LEU A 223 19.23 -0.90 -3.80
CA LEU A 223 18.69 -0.54 -2.50
C LEU A 223 18.03 -1.72 -1.77
N THR A 224 17.23 -2.57 -2.43
CA THR A 224 16.71 -3.79 -1.81
C THR A 224 17.84 -4.75 -1.46
N GLN A 225 18.87 -4.89 -2.29
CA GLN A 225 20.06 -5.70 -1.96
C GLN A 225 20.83 -5.11 -0.78
N GLN A 226 20.97 -3.78 -0.72
CA GLN A 226 21.60 -3.11 0.41
C GLN A 226 20.78 -3.26 1.69
N ILE A 227 19.46 -3.07 1.63
CA ILE A 227 18.54 -3.31 2.74
C ILE A 227 18.63 -4.77 3.17
N ILE A 228 18.75 -5.72 2.25
CA ILE A 228 18.94 -7.14 2.58
C ILE A 228 20.27 -7.37 3.31
N ARG A 229 21.38 -6.76 2.86
CA ARG A 229 22.66 -6.83 3.57
C ARG A 229 22.58 -6.19 4.97
N GLU A 230 21.89 -5.07 5.10
CA GLU A 230 21.66 -4.43 6.39
C GLU A 230 20.72 -5.27 7.27
N VAL A 231 19.73 -5.94 6.69
CA VAL A 231 18.86 -6.93 7.35
C VAL A 231 19.67 -8.13 7.82
N GLU A 232 20.64 -8.61 7.04
CA GLU A 232 21.57 -9.66 7.47
C GLU A 232 22.41 -9.20 8.67
N SER A 233 22.70 -7.90 8.78
CA SER A 233 23.39 -7.31 9.94
C SER A 233 22.51 -7.09 11.18
N LEU A 234 21.17 -7.17 11.05
CA LEU A 234 20.27 -7.05 12.21
C LEU A 234 20.63 -8.11 13.27
N PRO A 235 20.64 -7.73 14.56
CA PRO A 235 20.94 -8.67 15.62
C PRO A 235 19.94 -9.83 15.61
N GLN A 236 20.39 -10.99 16.09
CA GLN A 236 19.48 -12.09 16.36
C GLN A 236 18.49 -11.71 17.46
N PHE A 237 17.40 -12.46 17.53
CA PHE A 237 16.42 -12.30 18.60
C PHE A 237 17.10 -12.37 19.97
N PRO A 238 16.74 -11.52 20.95
CA PRO A 238 17.43 -11.48 22.23
C PRO A 238 17.48 -12.86 22.91
N ASP A 239 18.62 -13.22 23.51
CA ASP A 239 18.84 -14.56 24.10
C ASP A 239 17.76 -14.94 25.12
N ASN A 240 17.27 -13.96 25.89
CA ASN A 240 16.20 -14.18 26.86
C ASN A 240 14.89 -14.62 26.20
N ILE A 241 14.61 -14.12 24.99
CA ILE A 241 13.43 -14.48 24.21
C ILE A 241 13.61 -15.83 23.51
N ILE A 242 14.79 -16.10 22.94
CA ILE A 242 15.11 -17.42 22.36
C ILE A 242 15.00 -18.51 23.43
N TYR A 243 15.50 -18.25 24.63
CA TYR A 243 15.38 -19.17 25.76
C TYR A 243 13.93 -19.40 26.18
N LEU A 244 13.12 -18.35 26.27
CA LEU A 244 11.68 -18.46 26.54
C LEU A 244 10.94 -19.25 25.44
N GLN A 245 11.29 -19.08 24.17
CA GLN A 245 10.71 -19.87 23.08
C GLN A 245 11.03 -21.36 23.20
N LYS A 246 12.25 -21.71 23.64
CA LYS A 246 12.63 -23.10 23.92
C LYS A 246 11.80 -23.68 25.06
N LEU A 247 11.66 -22.96 26.17
CA LEU A 247 10.81 -23.36 27.31
C LEU A 247 9.35 -23.58 26.90
N ILE A 248 8.77 -22.68 26.11
CA ILE A 248 7.38 -22.80 25.63
C ILE A 248 7.18 -23.98 24.69
N SER A 249 8.24 -24.39 23.98
CA SER A 249 8.18 -25.49 23.01
C SER A 249 8.52 -26.85 23.62
N ASP A 250 9.05 -26.88 24.85
CA ASP A 250 9.37 -28.11 25.56
C ASP A 250 8.13 -28.66 26.29
N PRO A 251 7.64 -29.86 25.94
CA PRO A 251 6.47 -30.47 26.57
C PRO A 251 6.66 -30.79 28.06
N ASN A 252 7.89 -30.78 28.58
CA ASN A 252 8.19 -31.05 29.98
C ASN A 252 8.29 -29.77 30.84
N SER A 253 8.21 -28.59 30.22
CA SER A 253 8.36 -27.32 30.94
C SER A 253 7.10 -26.96 31.74
N GLU A 254 7.28 -26.55 32.99
CA GLU A 254 6.18 -26.11 33.85
C GLU A 254 5.79 -24.65 33.59
N LEU A 255 4.50 -24.31 33.75
CA LEU A 255 4.02 -22.92 33.60
C LEU A 255 4.69 -21.96 34.60
N THR A 256 5.09 -22.47 35.76
CA THR A 256 5.83 -21.76 36.81
C THR A 256 7.23 -21.34 36.35
N ASP A 257 7.95 -22.21 35.62
CA ASP A 257 9.27 -21.90 35.08
C ASP A 257 9.19 -20.81 34.01
N ILE A 258 8.18 -20.90 33.15
CA ILE A 258 7.89 -19.90 32.11
C ILE A 258 7.53 -18.55 32.75
N ALA A 259 6.61 -18.55 33.72
CA ALA A 259 6.22 -17.34 34.45
C ALA A 259 7.41 -16.70 35.18
N ARG A 260 8.26 -17.51 35.82
CA ARG A 260 9.50 -17.03 36.48
C ARG A 260 10.41 -16.35 35.46
N GLN A 261 10.61 -16.97 34.30
CA GLN A 261 11.48 -16.41 33.27
C GLN A 261 10.92 -15.12 32.67
N ILE A 262 9.60 -15.01 32.46
CA ILE A 262 8.95 -13.76 32.03
C ILE A 262 9.12 -12.65 33.06
N SER A 263 9.01 -13.00 34.35
CA SER A 263 9.15 -12.06 35.47
C SER A 263 10.53 -11.38 35.53
N THR A 264 11.54 -11.93 34.84
CA THR A 264 12.87 -11.32 34.72
C THR A 264 12.92 -10.12 33.78
N ASP A 265 11.91 -9.94 32.92
CA ASP A 265 11.77 -8.81 32.00
C ASP A 265 10.49 -8.02 32.37
N PRO A 266 10.61 -6.87 33.08
CA PRO A 266 9.47 -6.08 33.51
C PRO A 266 8.59 -5.56 32.37
N ALA A 267 9.18 -5.31 31.20
CA ALA A 267 8.44 -4.84 30.03
C ALA A 267 7.60 -5.98 29.43
N LEU A 268 8.19 -7.17 29.28
CA LEU A 268 7.45 -8.37 28.83
C LEU A 268 6.36 -8.77 29.84
N THR A 269 6.63 -8.63 31.13
CA THR A 269 5.64 -8.86 32.20
C THR A 269 4.46 -7.89 32.07
N ALA A 270 4.74 -6.61 31.85
CA ALA A 270 3.70 -5.61 31.64
C ALA A 270 2.89 -5.89 30.37
N ASP A 271 3.53 -6.30 29.28
CA ASP A 271 2.85 -6.64 28.03
C ASP A 271 1.96 -7.88 28.18
N LEU A 272 2.41 -8.90 28.92
CA LEU A 272 1.61 -10.09 29.25
C LEU A 272 0.36 -9.72 30.06
N LEU A 273 0.51 -8.93 31.11
CA LEU A 273 -0.60 -8.51 31.96
C LEU A 273 -1.58 -7.61 31.19
N LYS A 274 -1.09 -6.72 30.32
CA LYS A 274 -1.93 -5.91 29.43
C LYS A 274 -2.73 -6.78 28.46
N LEU A 275 -2.08 -7.78 27.86
CA LEU A 275 -2.71 -8.72 26.93
C LEU A 275 -3.87 -9.46 27.62
N VAL A 276 -3.63 -10.08 28.78
CA VAL A 276 -4.65 -10.86 29.50
C VAL A 276 -5.81 -10.00 29.99
N ASN A 277 -5.52 -8.78 30.42
CA ASN A 277 -6.56 -7.86 30.91
C ASN A 277 -7.30 -7.14 29.77
N SER A 278 -6.96 -7.41 28.51
CA SER A 278 -7.62 -6.80 27.36
C SER A 278 -9.05 -7.29 27.19
N ALA A 279 -9.84 -6.51 26.43
CA ALA A 279 -11.22 -6.87 26.10
C ALA A 279 -11.33 -8.23 25.39
N GLN A 280 -10.23 -8.73 24.81
CA GLN A 280 -10.13 -10.03 24.16
C GLN A 280 -10.55 -11.19 25.07
N PHE A 281 -10.10 -11.19 26.34
CA PHE A 281 -10.30 -12.29 27.27
C PHE A 281 -11.60 -12.18 28.08
N MET A 282 -12.30 -11.03 28.01
CA MET A 282 -13.59 -10.79 28.66
C MET A 282 -13.65 -11.24 30.13
N LEU A 283 -12.58 -10.96 30.90
CA LEU A 283 -12.45 -11.44 32.27
C LEU A 283 -13.34 -10.64 33.24
N PRO A 284 -14.03 -11.30 34.19
CA PRO A 284 -14.87 -10.63 35.18
C PRO A 284 -14.07 -9.87 36.23
N LYS A 285 -12.79 -10.22 36.42
CA LYS A 285 -11.83 -9.55 37.31
C LYS A 285 -10.49 -9.40 36.59
N ARG A 286 -9.75 -8.35 36.94
CA ARG A 286 -8.38 -8.15 36.45
C ARG A 286 -7.46 -9.23 37.02
N VAL A 287 -6.55 -9.70 36.18
CA VAL A 287 -5.47 -10.64 36.52
C VAL A 287 -4.22 -9.84 36.88
N ASP A 288 -3.70 -10.07 38.07
CA ASP A 288 -2.47 -9.47 38.60
C ASP A 288 -1.35 -10.50 38.84
N ASN A 289 -1.65 -11.80 38.68
CA ASN A 289 -0.71 -12.90 38.82
C ASN A 289 -0.18 -13.39 37.48
N ILE A 290 1.15 -13.44 37.33
CA ILE A 290 1.84 -13.84 36.10
C ILE A 290 1.58 -15.33 35.75
N VAL A 291 1.53 -16.22 36.74
CA VAL A 291 1.27 -17.66 36.49
C VAL A 291 -0.15 -17.86 35.95
N GLU A 292 -1.12 -17.13 36.49
CA GLU A 292 -2.49 -17.13 36.01
C GLU A 292 -2.58 -16.50 34.62
N ALA A 293 -1.85 -15.42 34.36
CA ALA A 293 -1.76 -14.81 33.05
C ALA A 293 -1.19 -15.78 32.00
N VAL A 294 -0.07 -16.46 32.29
CA VAL A 294 0.52 -17.49 31.40
C VAL A 294 -0.49 -18.61 31.12
N LYS A 295 -1.24 -19.06 32.13
CA LYS A 295 -2.27 -20.09 31.97
C LYS A 295 -3.42 -19.64 31.06
N LEU A 296 -3.87 -18.39 31.20
CA LEU A 296 -4.97 -17.83 30.42
C LEU A 296 -4.57 -17.54 28.96
N VAL A 297 -3.35 -17.06 28.72
CA VAL A 297 -2.83 -16.85 27.37
C VAL A 297 -2.53 -18.17 26.67
N GLY A 298 -2.02 -19.16 27.41
CA GLY A 298 -1.57 -20.43 26.85
C GLY A 298 -0.26 -20.30 26.06
N MET A 299 0.32 -21.45 25.70
CA MET A 299 1.65 -21.52 25.08
C MET A 299 1.71 -20.81 23.71
N LYS A 300 0.63 -20.90 22.92
CA LYS A 300 0.57 -20.27 21.59
C LYS A 300 0.55 -18.75 21.69
N GLY A 301 -0.39 -18.20 22.46
CA GLY A 301 -0.47 -16.76 22.72
C GLY A 301 0.82 -16.21 23.35
N LEU A 302 1.50 -17.01 24.17
CA LEU A 302 2.74 -16.59 24.80
C LEU A 302 3.89 -16.49 23.80
N ARG A 303 4.02 -17.46 22.90
CA ARG A 303 4.99 -17.42 21.79
C ARG A 303 4.77 -16.18 20.91
N ASN A 304 3.51 -15.88 20.66
CA ASN A 304 3.04 -14.73 19.90
C ASN A 304 3.37 -13.39 20.58
N LEU A 305 3.21 -13.31 21.90
CA LEU A 305 3.67 -12.19 22.71
C LEU A 305 5.19 -12.00 22.62
N LEU A 306 5.97 -13.09 22.69
CA LEU A 306 7.43 -13.04 22.57
C LEU A 306 7.89 -12.51 21.21
N TYR A 307 7.22 -12.90 20.11
CA TYR A 307 7.54 -12.38 18.78
C TYR A 307 7.31 -10.86 18.71
N THR A 308 6.18 -10.38 19.25
CA THR A 308 5.87 -8.96 19.29
C THR A 308 6.89 -8.20 20.14
N HIS A 309 7.09 -8.65 21.38
CA HIS A 309 7.96 -8.00 22.35
C HIS A 309 9.43 -7.99 21.90
N GLY A 310 9.95 -9.12 21.40
CA GLY A 310 11.32 -9.20 20.91
C GLY A 310 11.57 -8.32 19.69
N THR A 311 10.60 -8.22 18.77
CA THR A 311 10.65 -7.32 17.62
C THR A 311 10.73 -5.86 18.07
N GLN A 312 9.87 -5.46 19.03
CA GLN A 312 9.88 -4.12 19.60
C GLN A 312 11.17 -3.78 20.34
N LYS A 313 11.77 -4.76 21.02
CA LYS A 313 13.04 -4.58 21.73
C LYS A 313 14.21 -4.34 20.77
N ILE A 314 14.21 -5.00 19.60
CA ILE A 314 15.24 -4.82 18.57
C ILE A 314 15.06 -3.49 17.84
N LEU A 315 13.83 -3.19 17.40
CA LEU A 315 13.58 -2.04 16.52
C LEU A 315 13.37 -0.74 17.31
N GLY A 316 12.91 -0.83 18.56
CA GLY A 316 12.64 0.29 19.46
C GLY A 316 11.45 1.16 19.04
N THR A 317 11.05 2.08 19.91
CA THR A 317 10.14 3.20 19.60
C THR A 317 10.92 4.51 19.67
N LYS A 318 12.00 4.60 18.88
CA LYS A 318 12.96 5.70 18.98
C LYS A 318 12.42 7.05 18.50
N TYR A 319 11.37 7.03 17.66
CA TYR A 319 10.79 8.19 17.01
C TYR A 319 9.25 8.13 17.02
N ASP A 320 8.58 9.28 16.97
CA ASP A 320 7.11 9.38 17.04
C ASP A 320 6.41 8.61 15.91
N GLU A 321 7.07 8.42 14.78
CA GLU A 321 6.51 7.70 13.63
C GLU A 321 6.57 6.20 13.83
N MET A 322 7.61 5.69 14.50
CA MET A 322 7.58 4.30 14.94
C MET A 322 6.41 4.06 15.89
N ARG A 323 6.11 5.03 16.77
CA ARG A 323 4.92 4.96 17.62
C ARG A 323 3.63 4.97 16.82
N SER A 324 3.52 5.79 15.78
CA SER A 324 2.35 5.82 14.88
C SER A 324 2.19 4.52 14.08
N MET A 325 3.29 3.95 13.57
CA MET A 325 3.31 2.65 12.89
C MET A 325 2.89 1.52 13.85
N TRP A 326 3.39 1.52 15.09
CA TRP A 326 2.94 0.56 16.09
C TRP A 326 1.45 0.74 16.45
N GLN A 327 0.96 1.97 16.56
CA GLN A 327 -0.47 2.24 16.79
C GLN A 327 -1.34 1.74 15.63
N HIS A 328 -0.88 1.90 14.38
CA HIS A 328 -1.50 1.26 13.22
C HIS A 328 -1.57 -0.25 13.39
N ALA A 329 -0.42 -0.87 13.62
CA ALA A 329 -0.31 -2.31 13.74
C ALA A 329 -1.17 -2.89 14.87
N TYR A 330 -1.26 -2.23 16.03
CA TYR A 330 -2.14 -2.65 17.12
C TYR A 330 -3.62 -2.55 16.77
N ARG A 331 -4.02 -1.51 16.01
CA ARG A 331 -5.39 -1.36 15.53
C ARG A 331 -5.73 -2.43 14.50
N THR A 332 -4.85 -2.64 13.53
CA THR A 332 -4.95 -3.73 12.55
C THR A 332 -5.06 -5.09 13.23
N ALA A 333 -4.22 -5.38 14.24
CA ALA A 333 -4.30 -6.61 15.03
C ALA A 333 -5.66 -6.81 15.71
N PHE A 334 -6.18 -5.75 16.35
CA PHE A 334 -7.48 -5.81 17.00
C PHE A 334 -8.61 -6.06 15.99
N TYR A 335 -8.57 -5.40 14.83
CA TYR A 335 -9.56 -5.60 13.77
C TYR A 335 -9.48 -7.01 13.21
N ALA A 336 -8.27 -7.48 12.89
CA ALA A 336 -8.02 -8.80 12.34
C ALA A 336 -8.57 -9.88 13.28
N TYR A 337 -8.28 -9.77 14.58
CA TYR A 337 -8.80 -10.69 15.58
C TYR A 337 -10.33 -10.70 15.64
N ASN A 338 -10.98 -9.54 15.66
CA ASN A 338 -12.45 -9.46 15.76
C ASN A 338 -13.15 -9.90 14.47
N LEU A 339 -12.54 -9.67 13.31
CA LEU A 339 -12.98 -10.19 12.02
C LEU A 339 -12.88 -11.72 12.02
N ALA A 340 -11.70 -12.28 12.32
CA ALA A 340 -11.54 -13.74 12.39
C ALA A 340 -12.47 -14.38 13.42
N LYS A 341 -12.63 -13.76 14.60
CA LYS A 341 -13.54 -14.24 15.65
C LYS A 341 -15.00 -14.24 15.20
N SER A 342 -15.43 -13.27 14.40
CA SER A 342 -16.82 -13.16 13.95
C SER A 342 -17.11 -14.01 12.71
N PHE A 343 -16.18 -14.06 11.76
CA PHE A 343 -16.43 -14.60 10.42
C PHE A 343 -15.76 -15.96 10.16
N ARG A 344 -14.69 -16.33 10.88
CA ARG A 344 -13.99 -17.61 10.67
C ARG A 344 -14.50 -18.68 11.62
N LYS A 345 -14.66 -19.91 11.10
CA LYS A 345 -15.01 -21.10 11.89
C LYS A 345 -13.82 -21.61 12.71
N ARG A 346 -12.63 -21.52 12.15
CA ARG A 346 -11.36 -21.87 12.79
C ARG A 346 -11.06 -20.87 13.91
N LYS A 347 -11.16 -21.32 15.17
CA LYS A 347 -10.80 -20.51 16.35
C LYS A 347 -9.34 -20.69 16.76
N ASP A 348 -8.69 -21.73 16.26
CA ASP A 348 -7.27 -22.03 16.43
C ASP A 348 -6.35 -20.96 15.82
N ILE A 349 -6.81 -20.21 14.81
CA ILE A 349 -6.01 -19.20 14.10
C ILE A 349 -6.02 -17.81 14.76
N LEU A 350 -6.85 -17.58 15.78
CA LEU A 350 -7.10 -16.23 16.30
C LEU A 350 -5.83 -15.54 16.82
N ASP A 351 -4.96 -16.30 17.49
CA ASP A 351 -3.69 -15.77 18.00
C ASP A 351 -2.75 -15.39 16.84
N ASP A 352 -2.73 -16.19 15.76
CA ASP A 352 -1.89 -15.95 14.58
C ASP A 352 -2.38 -14.73 13.81
N VAL A 353 -3.70 -14.56 13.69
CA VAL A 353 -4.32 -13.39 13.06
C VAL A 353 -3.98 -12.11 13.82
N TYR A 354 -4.08 -12.14 15.15
CA TYR A 354 -3.74 -10.97 15.97
C TYR A 354 -2.27 -10.58 15.79
N VAL A 355 -1.34 -11.54 15.89
CA VAL A 355 0.09 -11.25 15.72
C VAL A 355 0.46 -10.92 14.28
N GLY A 356 -0.17 -11.56 13.30
CA GLY A 356 -0.05 -11.19 11.90
C GLY A 356 -0.42 -9.72 11.68
N GLY A 357 -1.48 -9.23 12.32
CA GLY A 357 -1.85 -7.82 12.28
C GLY A 357 -0.85 -6.89 12.98
N ILE A 358 -0.20 -7.33 14.06
CA ILE A 358 0.88 -6.54 14.71
C ILE A 358 2.13 -6.47 13.82
N LEU A 359 2.42 -7.52 13.08
CA LEU A 359 3.68 -7.67 12.37
C LEU A 359 3.59 -7.42 10.87
N HIS A 360 2.40 -7.20 10.30
CA HIS A 360 2.22 -7.07 8.84
C HIS A 360 3.16 -6.02 8.22
N ASP A 361 3.29 -4.85 8.86
CA ASP A 361 4.18 -3.76 8.45
C ASP A 361 5.60 -3.86 9.03
N LEU A 362 6.03 -5.04 9.49
CA LEU A 362 7.37 -5.25 10.05
C LEU A 362 8.47 -4.70 9.13
N GLY A 363 8.35 -4.92 7.82
CA GLY A 363 9.31 -4.40 6.86
C GLY A 363 9.38 -2.87 6.83
N GLN A 364 8.25 -2.19 7.00
CA GLN A 364 8.22 -0.72 7.07
C GLN A 364 8.94 -0.22 8.32
N ILE A 365 8.71 -0.88 9.46
CA ILE A 365 9.37 -0.56 10.73
C ILE A 365 10.89 -0.78 10.63
N ILE A 366 11.33 -1.86 9.96
CA ILE A 366 12.74 -2.15 9.72
C ILE A 366 13.38 -1.07 8.83
N ILE A 367 12.74 -0.74 7.70
CA ILE A 367 13.24 0.29 6.77
C ILE A 367 13.38 1.64 7.51
N ALA A 368 12.37 2.01 8.30
CA ALA A 368 12.39 3.22 9.11
C ALA A 368 13.50 3.20 10.18
N SER A 369 13.80 2.03 10.76
CA SER A 369 14.85 1.88 11.77
C SER A 369 16.26 1.94 11.17
N LEU A 370 16.46 1.36 9.98
CA LEU A 370 17.76 1.33 9.29
C LEU A 370 18.12 2.67 8.62
N ARG A 371 17.12 3.41 8.13
CA ARG A 371 17.33 4.67 7.38
C ARG A 371 16.49 5.82 7.93
N PRO A 372 16.68 6.23 9.21
CA PRO A 372 15.89 7.30 9.81
C PRO A 372 16.05 8.64 9.07
N GLU A 373 17.23 8.92 8.51
CA GLU A 373 17.50 10.14 7.74
C GLU A 373 16.69 10.22 6.43
N LEU A 374 16.47 9.07 5.76
CA LEU A 374 15.65 9.01 4.55
C LEU A 374 14.18 9.33 4.90
N LEU A 375 13.69 8.75 6.00
CA LEU A 375 12.34 8.98 6.49
C LEU A 375 12.12 10.46 6.87
N GLU A 376 13.07 11.08 7.58
CA GLU A 376 13.03 12.51 7.92
C GLU A 376 12.99 13.42 6.69
N ARG A 377 13.80 13.12 5.66
CA ARG A 377 13.80 13.88 4.41
C ARG A 377 12.46 13.80 3.68
N ILE A 378 11.86 12.61 3.62
CA ILE A 378 10.54 12.43 3.01
C ILE A 378 9.45 13.13 3.84
N LYS A 379 9.53 13.11 5.17
CA LYS A 379 8.59 13.86 6.03
C LYS A 379 8.67 15.36 5.81
N LYS A 380 9.88 15.90 5.78
CA LYS A 380 10.10 17.33 5.51
C LYS A 380 9.50 17.70 4.16
N PHE A 381 9.70 16.87 3.13
CA PHE A 381 9.04 17.02 1.83
C PHE A 381 7.51 17.04 1.94
N CYS A 382 6.92 16.04 2.59
CA CYS A 382 5.47 15.91 2.75
C CYS A 382 4.88 17.12 3.49
N LYS A 383 5.53 17.55 4.58
CA LYS A 383 5.11 18.67 5.41
C LYS A 383 5.22 20.01 4.68
N GLU A 384 6.33 20.26 3.98
CA GLU A 384 6.54 21.51 3.23
C GLU A 384 5.62 21.64 2.02
N LYS A 385 5.13 20.52 1.48
CA LYS A 385 4.28 20.49 0.28
C LYS A 385 2.81 20.16 0.59
N GLU A 386 2.43 20.11 1.87
CA GLU A 386 1.07 19.74 2.33
C GLU A 386 0.57 18.45 1.66
N ILE A 387 1.50 17.52 1.41
CA ILE A 387 1.20 16.17 0.94
C ILE A 387 0.94 15.33 2.20
N PRO A 388 -0.20 14.64 2.30
CA PRO A 388 -0.46 13.77 3.43
C PRO A 388 0.69 12.78 3.61
N THR A 389 1.26 12.71 4.81
CA THR A 389 2.33 11.77 5.20
C THR A 389 1.96 10.31 4.93
N LYS A 390 0.67 10.02 4.73
CA LYS A 390 0.10 8.74 4.29
C LYS A 390 0.72 8.19 2.98
N LEU A 391 1.28 9.03 2.10
CA LEU A 391 2.00 8.60 0.88
C LEU A 391 3.39 7.98 1.15
N LEU A 392 3.91 8.02 2.38
CA LEU A 392 5.10 7.29 2.82
C LEU A 392 4.92 5.77 2.74
N GLU A 393 3.69 5.28 2.92
CA GLU A 393 3.34 3.86 2.77
C GLU A 393 3.46 3.45 1.30
N SER A 394 2.97 4.28 0.37
CA SER A 394 3.16 4.08 -1.08
C SER A 394 4.64 4.11 -1.51
N PHE A 395 5.48 4.91 -0.85
CA PHE A 395 6.93 4.89 -1.05
C PHE A 395 7.55 3.54 -0.62
N SER A 396 7.07 2.97 0.48
CA SER A 396 7.47 1.67 1.00
C SER A 396 6.96 0.50 0.14
N MET A 397 5.84 0.68 -0.58
CA MET A 397 5.39 -0.26 -1.63
C MET A 397 6.41 -0.34 -2.77
N GLY A 398 7.03 0.78 -3.16
CA GLY A 398 8.11 0.81 -4.15
C GLY A 398 9.40 0.07 -3.74
N LEU A 399 9.56 -0.24 -2.45
CA LEU A 399 10.68 -1.03 -1.89
C LEU A 399 10.27 -2.47 -1.54
N ASN A 400 9.00 -2.83 -1.78
CA ASN A 400 8.40 -4.10 -1.36
C ASN A 400 8.68 -4.42 0.12
N HIS A 401 8.23 -3.55 1.02
CA HIS A 401 8.39 -3.74 2.47
C HIS A 401 7.81 -5.08 2.98
N ALA A 402 6.74 -5.60 2.36
CA ALA A 402 6.20 -6.91 2.67
C ALA A 402 7.24 -8.02 2.48
N GLU A 403 8.03 -7.96 1.40
CA GLU A 403 9.14 -8.88 1.15
C GLU A 403 10.27 -8.72 2.18
N VAL A 404 10.66 -7.48 2.50
CA VAL A 404 11.69 -7.21 3.53
C VAL A 404 11.25 -7.76 4.89
N GLY A 405 9.99 -7.53 5.28
CA GLY A 405 9.41 -8.06 6.51
C GLY A 405 9.39 -9.58 6.53
N ALA A 406 9.02 -10.22 5.43
CA ALA A 406 9.00 -11.68 5.30
C ALA A 406 10.40 -12.29 5.41
N LEU A 407 11.42 -11.66 4.82
CA LEU A 407 12.82 -12.10 4.93
C LEU A 407 13.31 -12.03 6.38
N VAL A 408 12.99 -10.95 7.11
CA VAL A 408 13.34 -10.84 8.53
C VAL A 408 12.58 -11.84 9.38
N ALA A 409 11.28 -12.02 9.15
CA ALA A 409 10.47 -13.00 9.86
C ALA A 409 11.04 -14.41 9.69
N LYS A 410 11.47 -14.78 8.48
CA LYS A 410 12.17 -16.06 8.23
C LYS A 410 13.51 -16.14 8.95
N LYS A 411 14.34 -15.10 8.92
CA LYS A 411 15.61 -15.03 9.66
C LYS A 411 15.40 -15.23 11.17
N TRP A 412 14.31 -14.71 11.72
CA TRP A 412 13.94 -14.88 13.13
C TRP A 412 13.13 -16.15 13.42
N ASN A 413 13.02 -17.08 12.45
CA ASN A 413 12.31 -18.35 12.57
C ASN A 413 10.85 -18.20 13.00
N PHE A 414 10.15 -17.19 12.46
CA PHE A 414 8.72 -17.06 12.68
C PHE A 414 7.96 -18.20 11.97
N PRO A 415 6.82 -18.65 12.52
CA PRO A 415 5.97 -19.63 11.85
C PRO A 415 5.53 -19.17 10.45
N GLU A 416 5.39 -20.11 9.52
CA GLU A 416 5.05 -19.83 8.12
C GLU A 416 3.73 -19.05 7.95
N GLN A 417 2.74 -19.26 8.82
CA GLN A 417 1.50 -18.47 8.77
C GLN A 417 1.73 -16.97 9.06
N LEU A 418 2.69 -16.63 9.93
CA LEU A 418 3.05 -15.23 10.21
C LEU A 418 3.88 -14.66 9.06
N VAL A 419 4.80 -15.45 8.50
CA VAL A 419 5.56 -15.06 7.31
C VAL A 419 4.62 -14.77 6.14
N ALA A 420 3.61 -15.62 5.93
CA ALA A 420 2.60 -15.44 4.89
C ALA A 420 1.75 -14.19 5.14
N ALA A 421 1.30 -13.97 6.38
CA ALA A 421 0.57 -12.75 6.74
C ALA A 421 1.39 -11.48 6.44
N ILE A 422 2.69 -11.48 6.74
CA ILE A 422 3.58 -10.35 6.46
C ILE A 422 3.81 -10.19 4.95
N ARG A 423 4.01 -11.27 4.21
CA ARG A 423 4.38 -11.20 2.78
C ARG A 423 3.20 -10.80 1.89
N PHE A 424 2.02 -11.34 2.16
CA PHE A 424 0.88 -11.28 1.25
C PHE A 424 -0.22 -10.30 1.69
N HIS A 425 0.00 -9.48 2.74
CA HIS A 425 -1.02 -8.53 3.20
C HIS A 425 -1.35 -7.39 2.22
N HIS A 426 -0.59 -7.22 1.13
CA HIS A 426 -0.97 -6.33 0.00
C HIS A 426 -1.47 -7.11 -1.23
N SER A 427 -1.16 -8.40 -1.31
CA SER A 427 -1.51 -9.29 -2.42
C SER A 427 -2.15 -10.58 -1.89
N PRO A 428 -3.30 -10.50 -1.20
CA PRO A 428 -3.83 -11.58 -0.37
C PRO A 428 -4.13 -12.86 -1.16
N LEU A 429 -4.46 -12.72 -2.44
CA LEU A 429 -4.84 -13.84 -3.31
C LEU A 429 -3.67 -14.69 -3.79
N GLU A 430 -2.46 -14.17 -3.69
CA GLU A 430 -1.23 -14.93 -3.98
C GLU A 430 -0.81 -15.82 -2.79
N ALA A 431 -1.51 -15.71 -1.66
CA ALA A 431 -1.19 -16.49 -0.46
C ALA A 431 -1.50 -17.99 -0.62
N PRO A 432 -0.67 -18.87 -0.02
CA PRO A 432 -0.96 -20.31 0.07
C PRO A 432 -2.30 -20.58 0.74
N GLU A 433 -3.03 -21.60 0.27
CA GLU A 433 -4.37 -21.93 0.75
C GLU A 433 -4.42 -22.21 2.26
N ASP A 434 -3.40 -22.89 2.79
CA ASP A 434 -3.29 -23.24 4.21
C ASP A 434 -3.29 -22.02 5.15
N TYR A 435 -2.86 -20.86 4.64
CA TYR A 435 -2.70 -19.62 5.40
C TYR A 435 -3.68 -18.51 4.99
N ARG A 436 -4.55 -18.79 4.01
CA ARG A 436 -5.45 -17.80 3.42
C ARG A 436 -6.35 -17.12 4.45
N ASP A 437 -6.91 -17.87 5.40
CA ASP A 437 -7.76 -17.30 6.47
C ASP A 437 -7.01 -16.24 7.30
N VAL A 438 -5.73 -16.49 7.61
CA VAL A 438 -4.90 -15.56 8.38
C VAL A 438 -4.60 -14.32 7.55
N VAL A 439 -4.14 -14.52 6.31
CA VAL A 439 -3.77 -13.44 5.39
C VAL A 439 -4.99 -12.56 5.07
N PHE A 440 -6.14 -13.14 4.77
CA PHE A 440 -7.37 -12.41 4.46
C PHE A 440 -7.86 -11.60 5.65
N SER A 441 -7.78 -12.16 6.87
CA SER A 441 -8.12 -11.42 8.09
C SER A 441 -7.18 -10.25 8.35
N VAL A 442 -5.88 -10.41 8.10
CA VAL A 442 -4.89 -9.33 8.27
C VAL A 442 -5.05 -8.26 7.18
N TYR A 443 -5.21 -8.67 5.91
CA TYR A 443 -5.48 -7.79 4.77
C TYR A 443 -6.70 -6.91 5.05
N LEU A 444 -7.87 -7.52 5.32
CA LEU A 444 -9.11 -6.77 5.48
C LEU A 444 -9.03 -5.83 6.69
N ALA A 445 -8.39 -6.28 7.77
CA ALA A 445 -8.16 -5.44 8.94
C ALA A 445 -7.28 -4.23 8.64
N ASN A 446 -6.21 -4.42 7.86
CA ASN A 446 -5.33 -3.33 7.44
C ASN A 446 -6.11 -2.31 6.61
N CYS A 447 -6.85 -2.80 5.62
CA CYS A 447 -7.70 -1.95 4.80
C CYS A 447 -8.73 -1.16 5.62
N ILE A 448 -9.42 -1.80 6.58
CA ILE A 448 -10.38 -1.10 7.45
C ILE A 448 -9.70 -0.03 8.33
N ALA A 449 -8.50 -0.32 8.85
CA ALA A 449 -7.73 0.65 9.61
C ALA A 449 -7.27 1.85 8.73
N ASP A 450 -6.97 1.59 7.47
CA ASP A 450 -6.60 2.61 6.49
C ASP A 450 -7.80 3.42 5.98
N LEU A 451 -8.97 2.80 5.83
CA LEU A 451 -10.25 3.46 5.52
C LEU A 451 -10.63 4.47 6.62
N GLU A 452 -10.54 4.06 7.90
CA GLU A 452 -10.81 4.95 9.04
C GLU A 452 -9.89 6.17 9.04
N ARG A 453 -8.67 6.00 8.53
CA ARG A 453 -7.71 7.06 8.41
C ARG A 453 -7.79 7.78 7.06
N GLU A 454 -8.78 7.54 6.21
CA GLU A 454 -8.89 8.14 4.88
C GLU A 454 -7.59 8.00 4.06
N ARG A 455 -6.89 6.87 4.22
CA ARG A 455 -5.70 6.53 3.43
C ARG A 455 -6.08 5.84 2.14
N ILE A 456 -7.14 5.04 2.22
CA ILE A 456 -7.73 4.34 1.11
C ILE A 456 -9.24 4.61 1.06
N VAL A 457 -9.89 4.26 -0.04
CA VAL A 457 -11.35 4.29 -0.24
C VAL A 457 -11.89 2.87 -0.37
N HIS A 458 -13.20 2.65 -0.19
CA HIS A 458 -13.80 1.30 -0.21
C HIS A 458 -13.42 0.48 -1.42
N ASP A 459 -13.42 1.13 -2.58
CA ASP A 459 -13.09 0.53 -3.84
C ASP A 459 -11.68 -0.10 -3.85
N GLN A 460 -10.73 0.35 -3.02
CA GLN A 460 -9.36 -0.18 -2.94
C GLN A 460 -9.23 -1.54 -2.24
N LEU A 461 -10.35 -2.11 -1.78
CA LEU A 461 -10.40 -3.40 -1.13
C LEU A 461 -10.74 -4.50 -2.13
N ASP A 462 -9.97 -5.59 -2.14
CA ASP A 462 -10.17 -6.70 -3.05
C ASP A 462 -11.55 -7.34 -2.80
N SER A 463 -12.40 -7.23 -3.82
CA SER A 463 -13.78 -7.69 -3.79
C SER A 463 -13.92 -9.19 -3.46
N ARG A 464 -12.95 -10.03 -3.84
CA ARG A 464 -12.99 -11.47 -3.54
C ARG A 464 -12.74 -11.72 -2.06
N VAL A 465 -11.87 -10.92 -1.43
CA VAL A 465 -11.67 -10.99 0.01
C VAL A 465 -12.92 -10.50 0.75
N LEU A 466 -13.54 -9.40 0.31
CA LEU A 466 -14.81 -8.91 0.88
C LEU A 466 -15.92 -9.97 0.81
N MET A 467 -16.09 -10.60 -0.36
CA MET A 467 -17.07 -11.69 -0.56
C MET A 467 -16.79 -12.89 0.35
N ASP A 468 -15.52 -13.23 0.57
CA ASP A 468 -15.12 -14.32 1.48
C ASP A 468 -15.50 -14.03 2.96
N PHE A 469 -15.56 -12.75 3.35
CA PHE A 469 -16.12 -12.31 4.63
C PHE A 469 -17.65 -12.09 4.60
N GLY A 470 -18.31 -12.34 3.46
CA GLY A 470 -19.74 -12.12 3.27
C GLY A 470 -20.14 -10.64 3.19
N ILE A 471 -19.19 -9.77 2.85
CA ILE A 471 -19.39 -8.33 2.66
C ILE A 471 -19.62 -8.09 1.16
N ASN A 472 -20.84 -7.69 0.79
CA ASN A 472 -21.25 -7.48 -0.60
C ASN A 472 -21.64 -6.02 -0.89
N GLU A 473 -21.77 -5.20 0.14
CA GLU A 473 -22.15 -3.79 0.02
C GLU A 473 -21.28 -2.93 0.93
N ASP A 474 -20.91 -1.73 0.46
CA ASP A 474 -20.19 -0.70 1.24
C ASP A 474 -20.86 -0.42 2.59
N SER A 475 -22.20 -0.41 2.62
CA SER A 475 -22.96 -0.17 3.85
C SER A 475 -22.69 -1.21 4.94
N GLN A 476 -22.32 -2.45 4.56
CA GLN A 476 -21.94 -3.50 5.49
C GLN A 476 -20.52 -3.27 6.00
N LEU A 477 -19.61 -2.86 5.10
CA LEU A 477 -18.23 -2.51 5.44
C LEU A 477 -18.19 -1.33 6.42
N ASP A 478 -18.94 -0.26 6.16
CA ASP A 478 -19.10 0.91 7.03
C ASP A 478 -19.55 0.51 8.44
N ARG A 479 -20.55 -0.38 8.54
CA ARG A 479 -21.06 -0.88 9.82
C ARG A 479 -20.00 -1.69 10.57
N ILE A 480 -19.25 -2.52 9.86
CA ILE A 480 -18.17 -3.33 10.44
C ILE A 480 -17.06 -2.40 10.94
N GLN A 481 -16.62 -1.45 10.12
CA GLN A 481 -15.63 -0.43 10.48
C GLN A 481 -16.07 0.34 11.72
N GLY A 482 -17.28 0.90 11.73
CA GLY A 482 -17.79 1.67 12.87
C GLY A 482 -17.86 0.85 14.15
N ARG A 483 -18.29 -0.42 14.07
CA ARG A 483 -18.31 -1.33 15.23
C ARG A 483 -16.90 -1.63 15.76
N LEU A 484 -15.96 -1.87 14.85
CA LEU A 484 -14.57 -2.15 15.16
C LEU A 484 -13.88 -0.93 15.78
N ALA A 485 -14.05 0.27 15.22
CA ALA A 485 -13.53 1.53 15.74
C ALA A 485 -14.04 1.82 17.15
N ALA A 486 -15.35 1.76 17.37
CA ALA A 486 -15.94 1.98 18.68
C ALA A 486 -15.44 0.95 19.72
N ALA A 487 -15.30 -0.31 19.33
CA ALA A 487 -14.78 -1.36 20.20
C ALA A 487 -13.29 -1.13 20.55
N PHE A 488 -12.49 -0.64 19.59
CA PHE A 488 -11.09 -0.32 19.81
C PHE A 488 -10.93 0.87 20.79
N GLU A 489 -11.69 1.95 20.61
CA GLU A 489 -11.66 3.11 21.51
C GLU A 489 -12.07 2.76 22.96
N GLN A 490 -13.09 1.91 23.11
CA GLN A 490 -13.48 1.39 24.43
C GLN A 490 -12.39 0.54 25.08
N GLN A 491 -11.59 -0.17 24.29
CA GLN A 491 -10.44 -0.90 24.81
C GLN A 491 -9.30 0.05 25.17
N SER A 492 -8.93 1.00 24.31
CA SER A 492 -7.83 1.93 24.53
C SER A 492 -8.05 2.85 25.74
N SER A 493 -9.30 3.19 26.06
CA SER A 493 -9.66 4.01 27.23
C SER A 493 -9.63 3.26 28.57
N ARG A 494 -9.52 1.92 28.56
CA ARG A 494 -9.41 1.09 29.77
C ARG A 494 -7.97 0.89 30.26
N PHE A 495 -6.98 1.40 29.54
CA PHE A 495 -5.55 1.18 29.79
C PHE A 495 -4.77 2.46 30.03
#